data_AF-F2B239-F1
#
_entry.id   AF-F2B239-F1
#
_cell.length_a   1.000
_cell.length_b   1.000
_cell.length_c   1.000
_cell.angle_alpha   90.00
_cell.angle_beta   90.00
_cell.angle_gamma   90.00
#
_symmetry.space_group_name_H-M   'P 1'
#
loop_
_entity.id
_entity.type
_entity.pdbx_description
1 polymer ?
#
loop_
_entity_poly.entity_id
_entity_poly.type
_entity_poly.pdbx_seq_one_letter_code
_entity_poly.pdbx_strand_id
1 'polypeptide(L)'
;MCGGAEIDCFPLFLPILRVDWSRFSFFAGSQAFKSPLNYPALDATGQPRGGSGSFGYYQGFNEGRDLRNWLGLDLSAQLGVRATQTNLDGEEFTSGRMHQVFVTGGFFRRVDYGLQYGLVVDYLNQDWYYQSDLLQLRGELSWKVSACHEFGFQFMAGVTDQVVTTNAGGFTSSETIEPVDQYRAFYRRAMGTTGHMTAFLGGTSEEHFIWGSEMEIPLQTNWSLLVGSAYFSPGDDTALDANEAEGWNLSIGFAFRPG
;
A
#
# COMPACT_ATOMS: atom_id res chain seq x y z
N MET A 1 9.13 -40.73 50.04
CA MET A 1 7.72 -40.32 50.15
C MET A 1 7.65 -38.81 49.93
N CYS A 2 6.59 -38.36 49.23
CA CYS A 2 6.35 -37.03 48.63
C CYS A 2 7.20 -36.80 47.36
N GLY A 3 6.74 -37.01 46.13
CA GLY A 3 5.40 -36.96 45.57
C GLY A 3 5.55 -36.19 44.26
N GLY A 4 5.98 -36.88 43.20
CA GLY A 4 6.19 -36.28 41.89
C GLY A 4 4.86 -35.80 41.34
N ALA A 5 4.77 -34.53 41.00
CA ALA A 5 3.68 -34.02 40.18
C ALA A 5 3.90 -34.55 38.76
N GLU A 6 3.28 -35.68 38.44
CA GLU A 6 2.99 -36.03 37.05
C GLU A 6 2.10 -34.90 36.49
N ILE A 7 2.66 -34.12 35.58
CA ILE A 7 1.85 -33.24 34.74
C ILE A 7 1.20 -34.17 33.73
N ASP A 8 -0.04 -34.57 34.02
CA ASP A 8 -0.95 -35.15 33.04
C ASP A 8 -1.18 -34.09 31.95
N CYS A 9 -0.30 -34.08 30.94
CA CYS A 9 -0.52 -33.34 29.72
C CYS A 9 -1.67 -34.01 28.99
N PHE A 10 -2.88 -33.48 29.18
CA PHE A 10 -4.00 -33.74 28.27
C PHE A 10 -3.55 -33.41 26.84
N PRO A 11 -3.62 -34.36 25.89
CA PRO A 11 -3.31 -34.06 24.50
C PRO A 11 -4.43 -33.21 23.93
N LEU A 12 -4.27 -31.90 24.02
CA LEU A 12 -5.05 -30.96 23.24
C LEU A 12 -4.59 -31.18 21.78
N PHE A 13 -5.41 -31.85 20.96
CA PHE A 13 -5.23 -31.99 19.51
C PHE A 13 -5.35 -30.66 18.75
N LEU A 14 -5.00 -29.54 19.39
CA LEU A 14 -4.81 -28.29 18.71
C LEU A 14 -3.37 -28.29 18.18
N PRO A 15 -3.16 -28.17 16.86
CA PRO A 15 -1.82 -27.99 16.34
C PRO A 15 -1.22 -26.76 17.03
N ILE A 16 -0.10 -26.95 17.71
CA ILE A 16 0.69 -25.83 18.21
C ILE A 16 1.18 -25.10 16.97
N LEU A 17 0.45 -24.06 16.56
CA LEU A 17 0.82 -23.17 15.49
C LEU A 17 2.09 -22.45 15.95
N ARG A 18 3.24 -22.98 15.56
CA ARG A 18 4.53 -22.31 15.77
C ARG A 18 4.55 -21.09 14.86
N VAL A 19 4.30 -19.92 15.45
CA VAL A 19 4.44 -18.64 14.76
C VAL A 19 5.93 -18.40 14.55
N ASP A 20 6.36 -18.41 13.29
CA ASP A 20 7.73 -18.08 12.92
C ASP A 20 7.84 -16.56 12.73
N TRP A 21 8.24 -15.88 13.81
CA TRP A 21 8.32 -14.42 13.87
C TRP A 21 9.31 -13.81 12.88
N SER A 22 10.25 -14.58 12.34
CA SER A 22 11.21 -14.11 11.32
C SER A 22 10.56 -13.75 9.99
N ARG A 23 9.32 -14.20 9.76
CA ARG A 23 8.54 -13.96 8.54
C ARG A 23 7.77 -12.66 8.57
N PHE A 24 7.67 -12.04 9.74
CA PHE A 24 6.85 -10.85 9.96
C PHE A 24 7.69 -9.59 9.87
N SER A 25 7.12 -8.56 9.27
CA SER A 25 7.59 -7.18 9.33
C SER A 25 6.43 -6.32 9.81
N PHE A 26 6.62 -5.63 10.93
CA PHE A 26 5.65 -4.69 11.49
C PHE A 26 6.09 -3.28 11.14
N PHE A 27 5.17 -2.42 10.74
CA PHE A 27 5.53 -1.05 10.36
C PHE A 27 4.50 -0.05 10.86
N ALA A 28 4.98 1.16 11.15
CA ALA A 28 4.16 2.29 11.50
C ALA A 28 4.86 3.61 11.16
N GLY A 29 4.09 4.65 10.85
CA GLY A 29 4.63 5.94 10.47
C GLY A 29 3.57 7.00 10.23
N SER A 30 4.03 8.13 9.71
CA SER A 30 3.20 9.24 9.27
C SER A 30 3.18 9.32 7.75
N GLN A 31 2.04 9.72 7.19
CA GLN A 31 1.88 9.97 5.78
C GLN A 31 1.10 11.27 5.54
N ALA A 32 1.40 11.91 4.43
CA ALA A 32 0.64 13.01 3.89
C ALA A 32 0.39 12.72 2.41
N PHE A 33 -0.81 13.01 1.92
CA PHE A 33 -1.11 12.87 0.51
C PHE A 33 -2.19 13.83 0.06
N LYS A 34 -2.26 14.02 -1.25
CA LYS A 34 -3.29 14.76 -1.94
C LYS A 34 -3.73 13.95 -3.14
N SER A 35 -5.03 13.95 -3.40
CA SER A 35 -5.67 13.30 -4.53
C SER A 35 -6.84 14.17 -5.00
N PRO A 36 -7.31 14.04 -6.25
CA PRO A 36 -8.55 14.68 -6.69
C PRO A 36 -9.75 14.47 -5.77
N LEU A 37 -9.80 13.32 -5.06
CA LEU A 37 -10.86 13.00 -4.09
C LEU A 37 -10.79 13.84 -2.80
N ASN A 38 -9.72 14.62 -2.60
CA ASN A 38 -9.66 15.62 -1.54
C ASN A 38 -10.45 16.90 -1.89
N TYR A 39 -10.90 17.07 -3.14
CA TYR A 39 -11.61 18.26 -3.61
C TYR A 39 -13.02 17.90 -4.11
N PRO A 40 -13.97 17.53 -3.22
CA PRO A 40 -15.33 17.26 -3.64
C PRO A 40 -16.09 18.53 -4.05
N ALA A 41 -17.12 18.34 -4.87
CA ALA A 41 -18.13 19.35 -5.16
C ALA A 41 -18.86 19.78 -3.87
N LEU A 42 -18.96 21.10 -3.63
CA LEU A 42 -19.65 21.67 -2.47
C LEU A 42 -20.97 22.37 -2.81
N ASP A 43 -21.48 22.21 -4.03
CA ASP A 43 -22.79 22.74 -4.43
C ASP A 43 -23.42 21.91 -5.57
N ALA A 44 -24.63 22.30 -5.99
CA ALA A 44 -25.35 21.63 -7.09
C ALA A 44 -24.75 21.87 -8.49
N THR A 45 -23.88 22.88 -8.64
CA THR A 45 -23.18 23.17 -9.90
C THR A 45 -21.82 22.48 -9.99
N GLY A 46 -21.37 21.84 -8.90
CA GLY A 46 -20.06 21.22 -8.77
C GLY A 46 -18.94 22.19 -8.40
N GLN A 47 -19.27 23.47 -8.13
CA GLN A 47 -18.35 24.56 -7.86
C GLN A 47 -18.92 25.58 -6.86
N PRO A 48 -18.19 25.98 -5.80
CA PRO A 48 -16.77 25.72 -5.58
C PRO A 48 -16.49 24.30 -5.08
N ARG A 49 -15.33 23.77 -5.43
CA ARG A 49 -14.72 22.65 -4.71
C ARG A 49 -13.87 23.19 -3.58
N GLY A 50 -13.82 22.47 -2.47
CA GLY A 50 -13.01 22.86 -1.31
C GLY A 50 -12.41 21.64 -0.67
N GLY A 51 -11.16 21.78 -0.24
CA GLY A 51 -10.43 20.71 0.42
C GLY A 51 -8.92 20.98 0.46
N SER A 52 -8.22 20.11 1.16
CA SER A 52 -6.78 20.20 1.36
C SER A 52 -6.10 18.83 1.30
N GLY A 53 -4.77 18.82 1.43
CA GLY A 53 -4.01 17.57 1.50
C GLY A 53 -4.25 16.87 2.84
N SER A 54 -4.46 15.56 2.80
CA SER A 54 -4.67 14.73 3.97
C SER A 54 -3.37 14.42 4.70
N PHE A 55 -3.35 14.61 6.01
CA PHE A 55 -2.27 14.16 6.90
C PHE A 55 -2.77 13.10 7.89
N GLY A 56 -1.90 12.15 8.23
CA GLY A 56 -2.21 11.15 9.23
C GLY A 56 -1.13 10.11 9.47
N TYR A 57 -1.56 8.97 10.02
CA TYR A 57 -0.71 7.87 10.44
C TYR A 57 -1.10 6.58 9.76
N TYR A 58 -0.13 5.69 9.57
CA TYR A 58 -0.34 4.35 9.07
C TYR A 58 0.36 3.33 9.96
N GLN A 59 -0.21 2.13 10.02
CA GLN A 59 0.37 0.99 10.72
C GLN A 59 -0.03 -0.32 10.05
N GLY A 60 0.75 -1.36 10.24
CA GLY A 60 0.46 -2.64 9.61
C GLY A 60 1.51 -3.69 9.83
N PHE A 61 1.33 -4.82 9.15
CA PHE A 61 2.29 -5.90 9.10
C PHE A 61 2.28 -6.59 7.75
N ASN A 62 3.40 -7.24 7.43
CA ASN A 62 3.55 -8.13 6.28
C ASN A 62 4.13 -9.47 6.75
N GLU A 63 3.56 -10.59 6.29
CA GLU A 63 4.11 -11.94 6.39
C GLU A 63 4.57 -12.41 5.01
N GLY A 64 5.80 -12.94 4.93
CA GLY A 64 6.31 -13.65 3.76
C GLY A 64 6.52 -15.14 4.03
N ARG A 65 6.13 -16.00 3.09
CA ARG A 65 6.33 -17.45 3.22
C ARG A 65 6.85 -18.07 1.94
N ASP A 66 7.92 -18.84 2.05
CA ASP A 66 8.40 -19.69 0.95
C ASP A 66 7.45 -20.89 0.77
N LEU A 67 6.94 -21.06 -0.46
CA LEU A 67 6.06 -22.18 -0.82
C LEU A 67 6.84 -23.41 -1.29
N ARG A 68 8.16 -23.32 -1.46
CA ARG A 68 9.00 -24.44 -1.90
C ARG A 68 8.87 -25.66 -0.99
N ASN A 69 8.87 -25.44 0.32
CA ASN A 69 8.75 -26.53 1.29
C ASN A 69 7.33 -27.11 1.40
N TRP A 70 6.31 -26.39 0.92
CA TRP A 70 4.91 -26.80 1.04
C TRP A 70 4.34 -27.41 -0.25
N LEU A 71 4.65 -26.82 -1.40
CA LEU A 71 4.12 -27.20 -2.72
C LEU A 71 5.20 -27.64 -3.71
N GLY A 72 6.48 -27.57 -3.36
CA GLY A 72 7.60 -27.88 -4.27
C GLY A 72 7.81 -26.84 -5.37
N LEU A 73 7.11 -25.71 -5.31
CA LEU A 73 7.18 -24.62 -6.29
C LEU A 73 8.21 -23.58 -5.84
N ASP A 74 9.04 -23.10 -6.76
CA ASP A 74 9.97 -21.98 -6.54
C ASP A 74 9.22 -20.64 -6.54
N LEU A 75 8.29 -20.50 -5.58
CA LEU A 75 7.41 -19.37 -5.38
C LEU A 75 7.34 -19.05 -3.89
N SER A 76 7.13 -17.78 -3.59
CA SER A 76 6.83 -17.28 -2.25
C SER A 76 5.47 -16.62 -2.25
N ALA A 77 4.79 -16.66 -1.12
CA ALA A 77 3.53 -15.96 -0.87
C ALA A 77 3.77 -14.77 0.07
N GLN A 78 2.98 -13.72 -0.10
CA GLN A 78 2.91 -12.58 0.80
C GLN A 78 1.47 -12.36 1.25
N LEU A 79 1.31 -12.00 2.51
CA LEU A 79 0.08 -11.42 3.06
C LEU A 79 0.45 -10.16 3.85
N GLY A 80 -0.28 -9.09 3.62
CA GLY A 80 -0.04 -7.80 4.26
C GLY A 80 -1.34 -7.11 4.64
N VAL A 81 -1.32 -6.39 5.75
CA VAL A 81 -2.41 -5.51 6.17
C VAL A 81 -1.82 -4.17 6.54
N ARG A 82 -2.41 -3.08 6.04
CA ARG A 82 -2.09 -1.71 6.40
C ARG A 82 -3.37 -0.97 6.72
N ALA A 83 -3.44 -0.35 7.88
CA ALA A 83 -4.49 0.58 8.25
C ALA A 83 -3.94 2.01 8.26
N THR A 84 -4.72 2.96 7.77
CA THR A 84 -4.41 4.39 7.78
C THR A 84 -5.52 5.17 8.47
N GLN A 85 -5.12 6.25 9.13
CA GLN A 85 -6.02 7.19 9.79
C GLN A 85 -5.55 8.58 9.42
N THR A 86 -6.37 9.31 8.68
CA THR A 86 -6.06 10.62 8.10
C THR A 86 -7.19 11.60 8.38
N ASN A 87 -6.88 12.89 8.26
CA ASN A 87 -7.82 14.00 8.53
C ASN A 87 -8.30 13.94 9.98
N LEU A 88 -7.35 13.88 10.91
CA LEU A 88 -7.60 13.58 12.33
C LEU A 88 -8.57 14.56 13.02
N ASP A 89 -8.64 15.80 12.51
CA ASP A 89 -9.55 16.86 12.97
C ASP A 89 -10.55 17.28 11.88
N GLY A 90 -10.75 16.43 10.87
CA GLY A 90 -11.60 16.71 9.70
C GLY A 90 -10.86 17.46 8.58
N GLU A 91 -11.65 17.99 7.65
CA GLU A 91 -11.26 18.82 6.50
C GLU A 91 -12.26 19.99 6.38
N GLU A 92 -12.01 20.94 5.48
CA GLU A 92 -12.85 22.15 5.33
C GLU A 92 -14.34 21.85 5.05
N PHE A 93 -14.64 20.69 4.47
CA PHE A 93 -15.99 20.31 4.03
C PHE A 93 -16.61 19.17 4.83
N THR A 94 -15.88 18.53 5.75
CA THR A 94 -16.38 17.42 6.57
C THR A 94 -15.64 17.35 7.90
N SER A 95 -16.37 17.07 8.98
CA SER A 95 -15.76 16.75 10.28
C SER A 95 -15.32 15.28 10.40
N GLY A 96 -15.60 14.48 9.35
CA GLY A 96 -15.27 13.07 9.31
C GLY A 96 -13.77 12.81 9.14
N ARG A 97 -13.28 11.78 9.83
CA ARG A 97 -11.95 11.22 9.65
C ARG A 97 -11.96 10.23 8.51
N MET A 98 -10.84 10.14 7.78
CA MET A 98 -10.67 9.14 6.74
C MET A 98 -9.96 7.92 7.32
N HIS A 99 -10.62 6.77 7.23
CA HIS A 99 -10.12 5.47 7.62
C HIS A 99 -9.96 4.60 6.38
N GLN A 100 -8.77 4.03 6.18
CA GLN A 100 -8.55 3.09 5.08
C GLN A 100 -7.86 1.83 5.59
N VAL A 101 -8.33 0.69 5.12
CA VAL A 101 -7.71 -0.62 5.39
C VAL A 101 -7.35 -1.25 4.05
N PHE A 102 -6.06 -1.47 3.88
CA PHE A 102 -5.47 -2.16 2.74
C PHE A 102 -5.14 -3.59 3.16
N VAL A 103 -5.61 -4.56 2.37
CA VAL A 103 -5.24 -5.97 2.48
C VAL A 103 -4.58 -6.38 1.18
N THR A 104 -3.37 -6.89 1.29
CA THR A 104 -2.53 -7.24 0.14
C THR A 104 -2.19 -8.72 0.22
N GLY A 105 -2.44 -9.48 -0.85
CA GLY A 105 -2.12 -10.90 -0.91
C GLY A 105 -1.59 -11.27 -2.28
N GLY A 106 -0.52 -12.07 -2.33
CA GLY A 106 0.05 -12.41 -3.64
C GLY A 106 1.14 -13.45 -3.62
N PHE A 107 1.63 -13.74 -4.82
CA PHE A 107 2.71 -14.68 -5.07
C PHE A 107 3.84 -14.01 -5.84
N PHE A 108 5.06 -14.37 -5.54
CA PHE A 108 6.22 -13.82 -6.21
C PHE A 108 7.37 -14.81 -6.27
N ARG A 109 8.28 -14.55 -7.20
CA ARG A 109 9.55 -15.25 -7.35
C ARG A 109 10.68 -14.24 -7.33
N ARG A 110 11.60 -14.39 -6.38
CA ARG A 110 12.84 -13.63 -6.31
C ARG A 110 14.02 -14.55 -6.58
N VAL A 111 14.89 -14.15 -7.49
CA VAL A 111 16.15 -14.83 -7.81
C VAL A 111 17.34 -13.93 -7.50
N ASP A 112 18.53 -14.51 -7.39
CA ASP A 112 19.78 -13.74 -7.23
C ASP A 112 20.26 -13.10 -8.54
N TYR A 113 19.91 -13.71 -9.67
CA TYR A 113 20.23 -13.24 -11.00
C TYR A 113 19.16 -13.71 -11.99
N GLY A 114 18.70 -12.82 -12.87
CA GLY A 114 17.74 -13.14 -13.92
C GLY A 114 16.31 -12.68 -13.61
N LEU A 115 15.34 -13.38 -14.21
CA LEU A 115 13.94 -13.00 -14.22
C LEU A 115 13.26 -13.18 -12.86
N GLN A 116 12.65 -12.10 -12.37
CA GLN A 116 11.77 -12.05 -11.21
C GLN A 116 10.38 -11.62 -11.67
N TYR A 117 9.36 -12.11 -10.97
CA TYR A 117 7.99 -11.72 -11.23
C TYR A 117 7.13 -11.88 -9.98
N GLY A 118 6.03 -11.16 -9.93
CA GLY A 118 5.04 -11.31 -8.88
C GLY A 118 3.68 -10.81 -9.33
N LEU A 119 2.65 -11.37 -8.73
CA LEU A 119 1.27 -10.96 -8.91
C LEU A 119 0.60 -10.88 -7.54
N VAL A 120 -0.04 -9.74 -7.30
CA VAL A 120 -0.59 -9.36 -6.02
C VAL A 120 -1.99 -8.81 -6.24
N VAL A 121 -2.90 -9.13 -5.34
CA VAL A 121 -4.25 -8.55 -5.25
C VAL A 121 -4.26 -7.63 -4.04
N ASP A 122 -4.67 -6.39 -4.28
CA ASP A 122 -4.85 -5.36 -3.27
C ASP A 122 -6.34 -5.09 -3.12
N TYR A 123 -6.84 -5.21 -1.89
CA TYR A 123 -8.19 -4.81 -1.49
C TYR A 123 -8.09 -3.58 -0.59
N LEU A 124 -8.88 -2.56 -0.88
CA LEU A 124 -9.01 -1.33 -0.13
C LEU A 124 -10.45 -1.20 0.35
N ASN A 125 -10.63 -1.14 1.67
CA ASN A 125 -11.86 -0.64 2.28
C ASN A 125 -11.60 0.77 2.80
N GLN A 126 -12.44 1.72 2.40
CA GLN A 126 -12.33 3.12 2.81
C GLN A 126 -13.65 3.63 3.36
N ASP A 127 -13.55 4.34 4.48
CA ASP A 127 -14.64 5.04 5.14
C ASP A 127 -14.25 6.50 5.40
N TRP A 128 -15.01 7.43 4.82
CA TRP A 128 -14.86 8.86 5.00
C TRP A 128 -16.19 9.60 4.73
N TYR A 129 -16.21 10.71 3.98
CA TYR A 129 -17.46 11.35 3.52
C TYR A 129 -18.21 10.53 2.45
N TYR A 130 -17.65 9.38 2.09
CA TYR A 130 -18.21 8.28 1.31
C TYR A 130 -17.61 6.96 1.81
N GLN A 131 -18.27 5.85 1.49
CA GLN A 131 -17.75 4.50 1.74
C GLN A 131 -17.48 3.80 0.41
N SER A 132 -16.30 3.19 0.27
CA SER A 132 -15.87 2.53 -0.97
C SER A 132 -15.05 1.28 -0.68
N ASP A 133 -15.30 0.24 -1.49
CA ASP A 133 -14.56 -1.01 -1.52
C ASP A 133 -13.95 -1.18 -2.91
N LEU A 134 -12.62 -1.16 -3.00
CA LEU A 134 -11.89 -1.20 -4.26
C LEU A 134 -10.96 -2.40 -4.31
N LEU A 135 -10.93 -3.08 -5.46
CA LEU A 135 -10.03 -4.18 -5.75
C LEU A 135 -9.11 -3.83 -6.91
N GLN A 136 -7.81 -4.02 -6.72
CA GLN A 136 -6.77 -3.76 -7.72
C GLN A 136 -5.84 -4.97 -7.85
N LEU A 137 -5.45 -5.28 -9.08
CA LEU A 137 -4.44 -6.27 -9.40
C LEU A 137 -3.11 -5.58 -9.69
N ARG A 138 -2.04 -5.99 -9.01
CA ARG A 138 -0.69 -5.45 -9.19
C ARG A 138 0.28 -6.53 -9.63
N GLY A 139 0.89 -6.35 -10.79
CA GLY A 139 1.92 -7.26 -11.29
C GLY A 139 3.27 -6.59 -11.41
N GLU A 140 4.33 -7.30 -11.06
CA GLU A 140 5.72 -6.87 -11.21
C GLU A 140 6.45 -7.87 -12.10
N LEU A 141 7.21 -7.38 -13.07
CA LEU A 141 8.14 -8.15 -13.90
C LEU A 141 9.50 -7.45 -13.87
N SER A 142 10.55 -8.12 -13.43
CA SER A 142 11.86 -7.50 -13.32
C SER A 142 13.01 -8.43 -13.65
N TRP A 143 14.16 -7.84 -13.93
CA TRP A 143 15.38 -8.56 -14.23
C TRP A 143 16.50 -8.07 -13.32
N LYS A 144 17.04 -9.00 -12.54
CA LYS A 144 18.16 -8.75 -11.65
C LYS A 144 19.47 -8.97 -12.40
N VAL A 145 20.21 -7.89 -12.62
CA VAL A 145 21.47 -7.87 -13.40
C VAL A 145 22.69 -8.16 -12.53
N SER A 146 22.58 -7.90 -11.23
CA SER A 146 23.64 -8.17 -10.27
C SER A 146 23.04 -8.29 -8.89
N ALA A 147 23.87 -8.57 -7.88
CA ALA A 147 23.45 -8.53 -6.49
C ALA A 147 22.77 -7.20 -6.09
N CYS A 148 23.15 -6.09 -6.71
CA CYS A 148 22.71 -4.74 -6.31
C CYS A 148 21.75 -4.05 -7.27
N HIS A 149 21.62 -4.51 -8.51
CA HIS A 149 20.91 -3.79 -9.56
C HIS A 149 19.77 -4.62 -10.16
N GLU A 150 18.58 -4.03 -10.17
CA GLU A 150 17.36 -4.60 -10.73
C GLU A 150 16.62 -3.52 -11.51
N PHE A 151 16.11 -3.88 -12.68
CA PHE A 151 15.20 -3.05 -13.45
C PHE A 151 13.93 -3.84 -13.74
N GLY A 152 12.81 -3.15 -13.86
CA GLY A 152 11.57 -3.84 -14.11
C GLY A 152 10.45 -2.93 -14.54
N PHE A 153 9.31 -3.56 -14.71
CA PHE A 153 8.05 -2.97 -15.06
C PHE A 153 6.99 -3.44 -14.08
N GLN A 154 6.11 -2.54 -13.71
CA GLN A 154 4.99 -2.82 -12.83
C GLN A 154 3.73 -2.25 -13.43
N PHE A 155 2.66 -3.04 -13.38
CA PHE A 155 1.33 -2.60 -13.73
C PHE A 155 0.41 -2.70 -12.52
N MET A 156 -0.57 -1.81 -12.47
CA MET A 156 -1.69 -1.86 -11.55
C MET A 156 -2.96 -1.71 -12.37
N ALA A 157 -3.91 -2.62 -12.21
CA ALA A 157 -5.15 -2.66 -12.97
C ALA A 157 -6.34 -2.75 -12.01
N GLY A 158 -7.29 -1.84 -12.11
CA GLY A 158 -8.55 -1.85 -11.39
C GLY A 158 -9.41 -3.05 -11.81
N VAL A 159 -10.07 -3.68 -10.84
CA VAL A 159 -10.96 -4.82 -11.08
C VAL A 159 -12.42 -4.46 -10.82
N THR A 160 -12.67 -3.49 -9.94
CA THR A 160 -14.01 -3.07 -9.51
C THR A 160 -14.14 -1.56 -9.62
N ASP A 161 -15.25 -1.11 -10.18
CA ASP A 161 -15.77 0.25 -10.07
C ASP A 161 -16.91 0.28 -9.05
N GLN A 162 -17.08 1.41 -8.35
CA GLN A 162 -18.19 1.57 -7.42
C GLN A 162 -18.80 2.97 -7.55
N VAL A 163 -20.11 3.01 -7.77
CA VAL A 163 -20.89 4.24 -7.61
C VAL A 163 -21.11 4.48 -6.13
N VAL A 164 -20.63 5.60 -5.62
CA VAL A 164 -20.76 6.01 -4.23
C VAL A 164 -21.56 7.29 -4.11
N THR A 165 -22.29 7.40 -3.00
CA THR A 165 -22.92 8.67 -2.61
C THR A 165 -21.94 9.44 -1.73
N THR A 166 -21.53 10.60 -2.18
CA THR A 166 -20.67 11.52 -1.45
C THR A 166 -21.50 12.55 -0.70
N ASN A 167 -21.13 12.86 0.54
CA ASN A 167 -21.77 13.92 1.33
C ASN A 167 -20.73 14.94 1.81
N ALA A 168 -20.56 16.04 1.10
CA ALA A 168 -19.57 17.08 1.39
C ALA A 168 -20.24 18.46 1.50
N GLY A 169 -19.89 19.25 2.52
CA GLY A 169 -20.43 20.62 2.67
C GLY A 169 -21.96 20.72 2.82
N GLY A 170 -22.63 19.62 3.16
CA GLY A 170 -24.11 19.56 3.20
C GLY A 170 -24.78 19.23 1.86
N PHE A 171 -24.00 18.92 0.82
CA PHE A 171 -24.48 18.50 -0.49
C PHE A 171 -24.21 17.01 -0.72
N THR A 172 -25.18 16.38 -1.39
CA THR A 172 -25.12 14.95 -1.74
C THR A 172 -24.96 14.81 -3.25
N SER A 173 -23.87 14.19 -3.70
CA SER A 173 -23.63 13.82 -5.10
C SER A 173 -23.46 12.31 -5.23
N SER A 174 -23.63 11.79 -6.44
CA SER A 174 -23.30 10.40 -6.79
C SER A 174 -22.12 10.42 -7.75
N GLU A 175 -21.01 9.83 -7.33
CA GLU A 175 -19.76 9.78 -8.10
C GLU A 175 -19.33 8.32 -8.28
N THR A 176 -18.71 7.99 -9.41
CA THR A 176 -18.08 6.68 -9.60
C THR A 176 -16.63 6.78 -9.15
N ILE A 177 -16.22 5.88 -8.27
CA ILE A 177 -14.82 5.75 -7.82
C ILE A 177 -14.28 4.44 -8.38
N GLU A 178 -13.10 4.54 -8.97
CA GLU A 178 -12.37 3.40 -9.53
C GLU A 178 -10.88 3.45 -9.15
N PRO A 179 -10.19 2.30 -9.09
CA PRO A 179 -8.75 2.27 -8.94
C PRO A 179 -8.08 2.83 -10.20
N VAL A 180 -7.08 3.67 -10.03
CA VAL A 180 -6.30 4.21 -11.16
C VAL A 180 -5.40 3.13 -11.74
N ASP A 181 -5.50 2.90 -13.05
CA ASP A 181 -4.62 2.01 -13.78
C ASP A 181 -3.24 2.67 -13.98
N GLN A 182 -2.17 1.94 -13.65
CA GLN A 182 -0.81 2.47 -13.70
C GLN A 182 0.11 1.54 -14.46
N TYR A 183 1.00 2.13 -15.26
CA TYR A 183 2.05 1.43 -15.99
C TYR A 183 3.37 2.14 -15.73
N ARG A 184 4.25 1.52 -14.93
CA ARG A 184 5.49 2.15 -14.47
C ARG A 184 6.71 1.28 -14.71
N ALA A 185 7.76 1.89 -15.24
CA ALA A 185 9.09 1.32 -15.21
C ALA A 185 9.77 1.69 -13.89
N PHE A 186 10.56 0.79 -13.34
CA PHE A 186 11.31 1.04 -12.11
C PHE A 186 12.74 0.56 -12.20
N TYR A 187 13.58 1.22 -11.41
CA TYR A 187 14.94 0.80 -11.11
C TYR A 187 15.05 0.63 -9.60
N ARG A 188 15.52 -0.55 -9.19
CA ARG A 188 15.74 -0.90 -7.79
C ARG A 188 17.21 -1.16 -7.55
N ARG A 189 17.75 -0.54 -6.49
CA ARG A 189 19.12 -0.69 -6.04
C ARG A 189 19.16 -1.18 -4.61
N ALA A 190 19.84 -2.31 -4.37
CA ALA A 190 20.14 -2.73 -3.01
C ALA A 190 21.22 -1.82 -2.39
N MET A 191 21.01 -1.41 -1.15
CA MET A 191 21.89 -0.54 -0.36
C MET A 191 22.27 -1.27 0.94
N GLY A 192 23.42 -1.95 0.92
CA GLY A 192 23.86 -2.77 2.05
C GLY A 192 23.22 -4.16 2.06
N THR A 193 23.03 -4.73 3.25
CA THR A 193 22.54 -6.11 3.42
C THR A 193 21.03 -6.25 3.28
N THR A 194 20.26 -5.25 3.73
CA THR A 194 18.79 -5.30 3.77
C THR A 194 18.12 -4.05 3.21
N GLY A 195 18.87 -2.97 2.99
CA GLY A 195 18.35 -1.74 2.43
C GLY A 195 18.12 -1.81 0.94
N HIS A 196 17.13 -1.07 0.46
CA HIS A 196 16.88 -0.92 -0.95
C HIS A 196 16.24 0.43 -1.26
N MET A 197 16.52 0.93 -2.46
CA MET A 197 15.88 2.10 -3.04
C MET A 197 15.22 1.67 -4.33
N THR A 198 13.97 2.07 -4.53
CA THR A 198 13.26 1.94 -5.80
C THR A 198 12.93 3.33 -6.30
N ALA A 199 13.29 3.66 -7.53
CA ALA A 199 12.79 4.82 -8.24
C ALA A 199 11.94 4.35 -9.40
N PHE A 200 10.82 5.03 -9.65
CA PHE A 200 9.90 4.66 -10.72
C PHE A 200 9.37 5.88 -11.46
N LEU A 201 9.00 5.65 -12.72
CA LEU A 201 8.30 6.62 -13.55
C LEU A 201 7.38 5.88 -14.53
N GLY A 202 6.29 6.52 -14.93
CA GLY A 202 5.27 5.89 -15.76
C GLY A 202 4.10 6.81 -16.03
N GLY A 203 2.98 6.21 -16.40
CA GLY A 203 1.73 6.93 -16.56
C GLY A 203 0.51 6.06 -16.33
N THR A 204 -0.67 6.65 -16.54
CA THR A 204 -1.96 6.00 -16.39
C THR A 204 -2.70 5.87 -17.72
N SER A 205 -3.87 5.23 -17.68
CA SER A 205 -4.87 5.24 -18.74
C SER A 205 -5.38 6.64 -19.09
N GLU A 206 -5.52 7.55 -18.11
CA GLU A 206 -6.02 8.92 -18.31
C GLU A 206 -4.88 9.95 -18.56
N GLU A 207 -3.78 9.52 -19.15
CA GLU A 207 -2.66 10.39 -19.58
C GLU A 207 -1.94 11.12 -18.43
N HIS A 208 -2.12 10.69 -17.18
CA HIS A 208 -1.35 11.20 -16.06
C HIS A 208 0.09 10.69 -16.10
N PHE A 209 1.06 11.55 -15.79
CA PHE A 209 2.45 11.17 -15.57
C PHE A 209 2.70 10.91 -14.08
N ILE A 210 3.35 9.79 -13.77
CA ILE A 210 3.68 9.39 -12.40
C ILE A 210 5.18 9.25 -12.28
N TRP A 211 5.74 9.76 -11.19
CA TRP A 211 7.10 9.42 -10.78
C TRP A 211 7.25 9.42 -9.27
N GLY A 212 8.26 8.72 -8.78
CA GLY A 212 8.46 8.64 -7.35
C GLY A 212 9.67 7.81 -6.97
N SER A 213 9.89 7.74 -5.67
CA SER A 213 10.93 6.93 -5.06
C SER A 213 10.51 6.42 -3.69
N GLU A 214 10.91 5.20 -3.41
CA GLU A 214 10.74 4.53 -2.14
C GLU A 214 12.12 4.05 -1.66
N MET A 215 12.38 4.20 -0.37
CA MET A 215 13.63 3.77 0.23
C MET A 215 13.37 3.09 1.57
N GLU A 216 13.96 1.92 1.73
CA GLU A 216 14.12 1.26 3.00
C GLU A 216 15.59 1.32 3.42
N ILE A 217 15.85 2.01 4.53
CA ILE A 217 17.19 2.20 5.08
C ILE A 217 17.32 1.38 6.36
N PRO A 218 18.19 0.37 6.42
CA PRO A 218 18.37 -0.41 7.62
C PRO A 218 19.06 0.44 8.68
N LEU A 219 18.47 0.45 9.87
CA LEU A 219 19.07 1.01 11.08
C LEU A 219 19.74 -0.15 11.85
N GLN A 220 19.91 0.01 13.16
CA GLN A 220 20.43 -1.05 14.02
C GLN A 220 19.31 -1.97 14.54
N THR A 221 19.65 -3.23 14.81
CA THR A 221 18.83 -4.17 15.60
C THR A 221 17.43 -4.40 15.02
N ASN A 222 17.39 -4.78 13.74
CA ASN A 222 16.19 -5.15 12.98
C ASN A 222 15.16 -4.05 12.74
N TRP A 223 15.53 -2.81 12.99
CA TRP A 223 14.76 -1.64 12.60
C TRP A 223 15.19 -1.15 11.21
N SER A 224 14.24 -0.70 10.42
CA SER A 224 14.48 0.03 9.17
C SER A 224 13.67 1.32 9.17
N LEU A 225 14.23 2.37 8.58
CA LEU A 225 13.51 3.59 8.23
C LEU A 225 12.88 3.40 6.85
N LEU A 226 11.59 3.71 6.74
CA LEU A 226 10.82 3.72 5.50
C LEU A 226 10.62 5.17 5.06
N VAL A 227 10.95 5.48 3.81
CA VAL A 227 10.72 6.79 3.20
C VAL A 227 10.09 6.58 1.83
N GLY A 228 9.00 7.27 1.55
CA GLY A 228 8.32 7.20 0.26
C GLY A 228 7.90 8.57 -0.22
N SER A 229 8.03 8.80 -1.52
CA SER A 229 7.53 9.98 -2.21
C SER A 229 7.01 9.57 -3.58
N ALA A 230 5.82 10.02 -3.93
CA ALA A 230 5.25 9.86 -5.27
C ALA A 230 4.55 11.15 -5.69
N TYR A 231 4.69 11.49 -6.96
CA TYR A 231 3.98 12.60 -7.59
C TYR A 231 3.21 12.06 -8.78
N PHE A 232 2.02 12.63 -8.97
CA PHE A 232 1.04 12.30 -9.97
C PHE A 232 0.63 13.62 -10.62
N SER A 233 0.95 13.79 -11.90
CA SER A 233 0.60 15.02 -12.61
C SER A 233 -0.91 15.12 -12.79
N PRO A 234 -1.45 16.35 -12.91
CA PRO A 234 -2.77 16.55 -13.50
C PRO A 234 -2.82 15.85 -14.86
N GLY A 235 -3.98 15.32 -15.19
CA GLY A 235 -4.24 14.70 -16.48
C GLY A 235 -4.98 15.70 -17.36
N ASP A 236 -5.68 15.18 -18.35
CA ASP A 236 -6.44 16.01 -19.30
C ASP A 236 -7.86 16.37 -18.83
N ASP A 237 -8.19 16.08 -17.56
CA ASP A 237 -9.48 16.47 -17.00
C ASP A 237 -9.59 17.99 -16.91
N THR A 238 -10.62 18.53 -17.57
CA THR A 238 -10.94 19.96 -17.60
C THR A 238 -11.97 20.36 -16.54
N ALA A 239 -12.53 19.40 -15.82
CA ALA A 239 -13.51 19.62 -14.76
C ALA A 239 -12.88 20.14 -13.46
N LEU A 240 -11.58 19.90 -13.27
CA LEU A 240 -10.79 20.31 -12.13
C LEU A 240 -9.71 21.31 -12.53
N ASP A 241 -9.44 22.28 -11.67
CA ASP A 241 -8.24 23.09 -11.82
C ASP A 241 -7.00 22.19 -11.68
N ALA A 242 -5.92 22.52 -12.38
CA ALA A 242 -4.71 21.69 -12.39
C ALA A 242 -4.15 21.44 -10.98
N ASN A 243 -4.28 22.39 -10.05
CA ASN A 243 -3.85 22.17 -8.67
C ASN A 243 -4.78 21.23 -7.90
N GLU A 244 -6.03 21.01 -8.31
CA GLU A 244 -6.96 20.08 -7.65
C GLU A 244 -6.83 18.68 -8.25
N ALA A 245 -6.50 18.60 -9.54
CA ALA A 245 -6.26 17.36 -10.28
C ALA A 245 -4.87 16.73 -10.01
N GLU A 246 -3.91 17.47 -9.44
CA GLU A 246 -2.61 16.89 -9.07
C GLU A 246 -2.73 15.94 -7.88
N GLY A 247 -1.87 14.92 -7.85
CA GLY A 247 -1.73 14.02 -6.72
C GLY A 247 -0.29 13.96 -6.22
N TRP A 248 -0.12 13.80 -4.92
CA TRP A 248 1.18 13.50 -4.35
C TRP A 248 1.03 12.69 -3.06
N ASN A 249 2.06 11.93 -2.73
CA ASN A 249 2.16 11.20 -1.48
C ASN A 249 3.57 11.36 -0.91
N LEU A 250 3.66 11.61 0.39
CA LEU A 250 4.88 11.61 1.17
C LEU A 250 4.65 10.73 2.40
N SER A 251 5.60 9.83 2.67
CA SER A 251 5.52 8.97 3.85
C SER A 251 6.89 8.79 4.49
N ILE A 252 6.86 8.73 5.82
CA ILE A 252 8.02 8.38 6.64
C ILE A 252 7.57 7.51 7.79
N GLY A 253 8.32 6.45 8.08
CA GLY A 253 7.98 5.53 9.15
C GLY A 253 9.10 4.57 9.49
N PHE A 254 8.79 3.63 10.35
CA PHE A 254 9.72 2.59 10.78
C PHE A 254 9.13 1.21 10.51
N ALA A 255 9.99 0.27 10.17
CA ALA A 255 9.69 -1.15 10.14
C ALA A 255 10.53 -1.89 11.18
N PHE A 256 9.93 -2.88 11.83
CA PHE A 256 10.57 -3.78 12.78
C PHE A 256 10.41 -5.21 12.29
N ARG A 257 11.52 -5.94 12.21
CA ARG A 257 11.56 -7.37 11.85
C ARG A 257 12.02 -8.18 13.07
N PRO A 258 11.19 -9.05 13.65
CA PRO A 258 11.59 -9.74 14.88
C PRO A 258 12.71 -10.77 14.74
N GLY A 259 12.99 -11.27 13.53
CA GLY A 259 13.97 -12.34 13.28
C GLY A 259 15.14 -11.95 12.39
#